data_AF-A1T866-F1
#
_entry.id   AF-A1T866-F1
#
_cell.length_a   1.000
_cell.length_b   1.000
_cell.length_c   1.000
_cell.angle_alpha   90.00
_cell.angle_beta   90.00
_cell.angle_gamma   90.00
#
_symmetry.space_group_name_H-M   'P 1'
#
loop_
_entity.id
_entity.type
_entity.pdbx_description
1 polymer ?
#
loop_
_entity_poly.entity_id
_entity_poly.type
_entity_poly.pdbx_seq_one_letter_code
_entity_poly.pdbx_strand_id
1 'polypeptide(L)'
;MSTNNAADVHVGGGFNPPTPTDRGGPDYGRFVEAVRRLQDHARAADAPDAVITEAADLLEKVSAMLAPFDADEWSSPSGRRNDLPNRGNILSVPLDLHLTDDGRMGGTARFRRYHLGRNGAAHGGAVAHLFDSLLGFTAYKLSGSKAQRTAFLHVDYRKIALVEKELQVEARIDDIVDRKIFVSGRLLDGDHVLAEAHSLFVKLKPGQP
;
A
#
# COMPACT_ATOMS: atom_id res chain seq x y z
N MET A 1 -5.75 -23.83 -46.22
CA MET A 1 -4.71 -23.62 -45.20
C MET A 1 -5.15 -22.44 -44.35
N SER A 2 -5.73 -22.72 -43.18
CA SER A 2 -6.17 -21.65 -42.27
C SER A 2 -5.07 -21.46 -41.23
N THR A 3 -4.40 -20.30 -41.26
CA THR A 3 -3.40 -19.91 -40.28
C THR A 3 -4.12 -19.61 -38.97
N ASN A 4 -4.00 -20.56 -38.04
CA ASN A 4 -4.45 -20.44 -36.66
C ASN A 4 -3.54 -19.42 -35.96
N ASN A 5 -3.88 -18.13 -36.06
CA ASN A 5 -3.15 -17.09 -35.36
C ASN A 5 -3.53 -17.20 -33.88
N ALA A 6 -2.55 -17.51 -33.04
CA ALA A 6 -2.70 -17.64 -31.62
C ALA A 6 -3.45 -16.41 -31.09
N ALA A 7 -4.65 -16.64 -30.56
CA ALA A 7 -5.35 -15.64 -29.79
C ALA A 7 -4.42 -15.24 -28.63
N ASP A 8 -4.05 -13.97 -28.64
CA ASP A 8 -3.28 -13.30 -27.61
C ASP A 8 -3.88 -13.67 -26.25
N VAL A 9 -3.17 -14.52 -25.50
CA VAL A 9 -3.62 -14.99 -24.19
C VAL A 9 -3.57 -13.79 -23.28
N HIS A 10 -4.73 -13.19 -23.02
CA HIS A 10 -4.86 -12.07 -22.10
C HIS A 10 -4.22 -12.46 -20.76
N VAL A 11 -3.06 -11.86 -20.43
CA VAL A 11 -2.25 -12.18 -19.25
C VAL A 11 -3.05 -12.00 -17.93
N GLY A 12 -4.20 -11.32 -17.99
CA GLY A 12 -5.10 -11.01 -16.87
C GLY A 12 -6.24 -12.01 -16.60
N GLY A 13 -6.08 -13.28 -16.94
CA GLY A 13 -7.05 -14.33 -16.58
C GLY A 13 -6.94 -14.75 -15.11
N GLY A 14 -7.50 -13.98 -14.18
CA GLY A 14 -7.59 -14.32 -12.75
C GLY A 14 -6.59 -13.60 -11.82
N PHE A 15 -6.68 -13.86 -10.52
CA PHE A 15 -5.77 -13.29 -9.51
C PHE A 15 -4.41 -14.01 -9.52
N ASN A 16 -3.46 -13.48 -10.27
CA ASN A 16 -2.10 -14.02 -10.31
C ASN A 16 -1.26 -13.48 -9.14
N PRO A 17 -0.59 -14.35 -8.37
CA PRO A 17 0.31 -13.90 -7.31
C PRO A 17 1.51 -13.18 -7.94
N PRO A 18 2.00 -12.07 -7.34
CA PRO A 18 3.19 -11.40 -7.84
C PRO A 18 4.42 -12.31 -7.71
N THR A 19 5.19 -12.45 -8.80
CA THR A 19 6.48 -13.13 -8.79
C THR A 19 7.56 -12.20 -8.25
N PRO A 20 8.27 -12.55 -7.16
CA PRO A 20 9.33 -11.70 -6.61
C PRO A 20 10.43 -11.39 -7.62
N THR A 21 11.11 -10.26 -7.46
CA THR A 21 12.21 -9.83 -8.33
C THR A 21 13.28 -9.09 -7.54
N ASP A 22 14.47 -8.96 -8.10
CA ASP A 22 15.60 -8.13 -7.64
C ASP A 22 15.91 -6.98 -8.64
N ARG A 23 15.09 -6.81 -9.68
CA ARG A 23 15.25 -5.73 -10.67
C ARG A 23 15.30 -4.36 -10.01
N GLY A 24 16.08 -3.46 -10.63
CA GLY A 24 16.52 -2.21 -10.01
C GLY A 24 17.73 -2.36 -9.08
N GLY A 25 18.18 -3.60 -8.85
CA GLY A 25 19.42 -3.90 -8.14
C GLY A 25 19.42 -3.42 -6.68
N PRO A 26 20.60 -3.19 -6.09
CA PRO A 26 20.72 -2.75 -4.70
C PRO A 26 20.13 -1.35 -4.46
N ASP A 27 20.01 -0.53 -5.49
CA ASP A 27 19.64 0.88 -5.38
C ASP A 27 18.14 1.17 -5.46
N TYR A 28 17.31 0.20 -5.87
CA TYR A 28 15.86 0.44 -5.99
C TYR A 28 15.23 0.90 -4.67
N GLY A 29 15.66 0.34 -3.54
CA GLY A 29 15.21 0.79 -2.21
C GLY A 29 15.56 2.24 -1.92
N ARG A 30 16.79 2.66 -2.27
CA ARG A 30 17.25 4.04 -2.16
C ARG A 30 16.44 4.96 -3.08
N PHE A 31 16.15 4.53 -4.31
CA PHE A 31 15.32 5.26 -5.27
C PHE A 31 13.90 5.48 -4.75
N VAL A 32 13.21 4.42 -4.31
CA VAL A 32 11.84 4.52 -3.77
C VAL A 32 11.78 5.42 -2.54
N GLU A 33 12.76 5.31 -1.63
CA GLU A 33 12.82 6.19 -0.46
C GLU A 33 13.10 7.65 -0.84
N ALA A 34 13.92 7.91 -1.87
CA ALA A 34 14.14 9.26 -2.40
C ALA A 34 12.85 9.87 -2.96
N VAL A 35 12.03 9.09 -3.68
CA VAL A 35 10.71 9.54 -4.16
C VAL A 35 9.79 9.93 -2.99
N ARG A 36 9.72 9.11 -1.94
CA ARG A 36 8.88 9.41 -0.77
C ARG A 36 9.35 10.68 -0.03
N ARG A 37 10.67 10.87 0.11
CA ARG A 37 11.23 12.11 0.69
C ARG A 37 10.93 13.33 -0.17
N LEU A 38 11.01 13.19 -1.49
CA LEU A 38 10.62 14.25 -2.40
C LEU A 38 9.14 14.60 -2.26
N GLN A 39 8.24 13.62 -2.09
CA GLN A 39 6.82 13.90 -1.81
C GLN A 39 6.65 14.69 -0.50
N ASP A 40 7.40 14.33 0.56
CA ASP A 40 7.40 15.08 1.82
C ASP A 40 7.83 16.55 1.60
N HIS A 41 8.89 16.78 0.82
CA HIS A 41 9.35 18.13 0.48
C HIS A 41 8.38 18.88 -0.44
N ALA A 42 7.85 18.26 -1.48
CA ALA A 42 6.90 18.86 -2.41
C ALA A 42 5.61 19.31 -1.68
N ARG A 43 5.21 18.59 -0.62
CA ARG A 43 4.08 18.98 0.21
C ARG A 43 4.37 20.17 1.13
N ALA A 44 5.63 20.35 1.53
CA ALA A 44 6.02 21.19 2.67
C ALA A 44 6.84 22.43 2.31
N ALA A 45 7.52 22.44 1.15
CA ALA A 45 8.42 23.52 0.78
C ALA A 45 7.66 24.82 0.52
N ASP A 46 8.13 25.88 1.17
CA ASP A 46 7.83 27.27 0.86
C ASP A 46 9.17 27.89 0.42
N ALA A 47 9.48 27.76 -0.86
CA ALA A 47 10.77 28.12 -1.43
C ALA A 47 10.59 29.19 -2.52
N PRO A 48 11.61 30.03 -2.79
CA PRO A 48 11.55 31.00 -3.88
C PRO A 48 11.27 30.36 -5.24
N ASP A 49 10.59 31.08 -6.13
CA ASP A 49 10.20 30.60 -7.46
C ASP A 49 11.36 29.94 -8.22
N ALA A 50 12.55 30.56 -8.21
CA ALA A 50 13.73 30.03 -8.90
C ALA A 50 14.15 28.63 -8.41
N VAL A 51 13.98 28.35 -7.12
CA VAL A 51 14.27 27.02 -6.53
C VAL A 51 13.23 26.00 -6.98
N ILE A 52 11.95 26.41 -7.04
CA ILE A 52 10.87 25.54 -7.53
C ILE A 52 11.06 25.23 -9.01
N THR A 53 11.47 26.21 -9.83
CA THR A 53 11.80 26.00 -11.25
C THR A 53 12.94 25.01 -11.42
N GLU A 54 14.06 25.19 -10.72
CA GLU A 54 15.20 24.25 -10.81
C GLU A 54 14.80 22.82 -10.37
N ALA A 55 14.04 22.71 -9.28
CA ALA A 55 13.54 21.42 -8.82
C ALA A 55 12.64 20.76 -9.87
N ALA A 56 11.71 21.51 -10.48
CA ALA A 56 10.83 21.00 -11.54
C ALA A 56 11.65 20.47 -12.74
N ASP A 57 12.63 21.23 -13.22
CA ASP A 57 13.51 20.82 -14.32
C ASP A 57 14.25 19.50 -14.02
N LEU A 58 14.69 19.31 -12.76
CA LEU A 58 15.36 18.08 -12.34
C LEU A 58 14.39 16.89 -12.31
N LEU A 59 13.15 17.11 -11.85
CA LEU A 59 12.12 16.06 -11.84
C LEU A 59 11.72 15.65 -13.26
N GLU A 60 11.59 16.61 -14.17
CA GLU A 60 11.32 16.32 -15.58
C GLU A 60 12.45 15.51 -16.21
N LYS A 61 13.71 15.84 -15.93
CA LYS A 61 14.87 15.07 -16.40
C LYS A 61 14.86 13.63 -15.87
N VAL A 62 14.56 13.44 -14.58
CA VAL A 62 14.45 12.09 -13.99
C VAL A 62 13.28 11.33 -14.62
N SER A 63 12.13 11.98 -14.82
CA SER A 63 10.96 11.38 -15.46
C SER A 63 11.27 10.95 -16.90
N ALA A 64 11.92 11.80 -17.68
CA ALA A 64 12.34 11.50 -19.05
C ALA A 64 13.35 10.35 -19.13
N MET A 65 14.25 10.25 -18.13
CA MET A 65 15.20 9.14 -18.02
C MET A 65 14.50 7.80 -17.73
N LEU A 66 13.43 7.81 -16.95
CA LEU A 66 12.69 6.59 -16.55
C LEU A 66 11.63 6.17 -17.58
N ALA A 67 11.03 7.11 -18.31
CA ALA A 67 9.90 6.86 -19.20
C ALA A 67 10.13 5.73 -20.26
N PRO A 68 11.32 5.58 -20.87
CA PRO A 68 11.58 4.46 -21.80
C PRO A 68 11.51 3.06 -21.16
N PHE A 69 11.45 2.97 -19.83
CA PHE A 69 11.45 1.74 -19.05
C PHE A 69 10.12 1.46 -18.34
N ASP A 70 9.05 2.18 -18.70
CA ASP A 70 7.70 1.86 -18.23
C ASP A 70 7.39 0.39 -18.50
N ALA A 71 6.87 -0.27 -17.48
CA ALA A 71 6.64 -1.70 -17.46
C ALA A 71 5.22 -1.99 -17.00
N ASP A 72 4.64 -3.08 -17.49
CA ASP A 72 3.36 -3.57 -16.98
C ASP A 72 3.44 -3.96 -15.49
N GLU A 73 2.29 -4.20 -14.87
CA GLU A 73 2.20 -4.56 -13.46
C GLU A 73 2.94 -5.87 -13.11
N TRP A 74 3.15 -6.75 -14.10
CA TRP A 74 3.83 -8.03 -13.94
C TRP A 74 5.36 -7.89 -13.98
N SER A 75 5.85 -6.84 -14.61
CA SER A 75 7.26 -6.59 -14.89
C SER A 75 7.87 -5.47 -14.04
N SER A 76 7.05 -4.54 -13.54
CA SER A 76 7.51 -3.48 -12.62
C SER A 76 8.03 -4.06 -11.29
N PRO A 77 9.14 -3.57 -10.70
CA PRO A 77 9.61 -4.07 -9.39
C PRO A 77 8.66 -3.70 -8.22
N SER A 78 7.86 -2.65 -8.37
CA SER A 78 6.93 -2.17 -7.33
C SER A 78 5.93 -3.27 -6.95
N GLY A 79 5.81 -3.58 -5.66
CA GLY A 79 4.94 -4.66 -5.16
C GLY A 79 5.56 -6.06 -5.21
N ARG A 80 6.75 -6.21 -5.82
CA ARG A 80 7.45 -7.49 -6.03
C ARG A 80 8.84 -7.56 -5.38
N ARG A 81 9.33 -6.46 -4.80
CA ARG A 81 10.60 -6.38 -4.04
C ARG A 81 10.42 -6.79 -2.59
N ASN A 82 10.25 -8.09 -2.33
CA ASN A 82 9.99 -8.62 -0.97
C ASN A 82 11.07 -8.29 0.08
N ASP A 83 12.26 -7.89 -0.37
CA ASP A 83 13.37 -7.41 0.46
C ASP A 83 13.17 -5.97 0.98
N LEU A 84 12.17 -5.23 0.50
CA LEU A 84 11.93 -3.83 0.83
C LEU A 84 10.62 -3.60 1.60
N PRO A 85 10.54 -2.53 2.43
CA PRO A 85 9.29 -2.09 3.04
C PRO A 85 8.17 -1.88 2.00
N ASN A 86 6.96 -2.36 2.30
CA ASN A 86 5.82 -2.36 1.39
C ASN A 86 6.13 -2.96 0.00
N ARG A 87 7.12 -3.84 -0.09
CA ARG A 87 7.59 -4.46 -1.34
C ARG A 87 7.99 -3.44 -2.41
N GLY A 88 8.48 -2.26 -2.00
CA GLY A 88 8.85 -1.17 -2.89
C GLY A 88 7.69 -0.31 -3.40
N ASN A 89 6.45 -0.53 -2.93
CA ASN A 89 5.30 0.30 -3.32
C ASN A 89 5.38 1.71 -2.72
N ILE A 90 5.16 2.75 -3.53
CA ILE A 90 5.25 4.16 -3.14
C ILE A 90 3.96 4.69 -2.47
N LEU A 91 2.79 4.16 -2.85
CA LEU A 91 1.48 4.67 -2.44
C LEU A 91 1.10 4.23 -1.01
N SER A 92 1.39 2.98 -0.66
CA SER A 92 0.97 2.42 0.63
C SER A 92 1.60 3.15 1.81
N VAL A 93 0.78 3.46 2.83
CA VAL A 93 1.27 3.99 4.10
C VAL A 93 2.28 3.00 4.69
N PRO A 94 3.47 3.43 5.12
CA PRO A 94 4.46 2.55 5.73
C PRO A 94 3.89 1.79 6.93
N LEU A 95 3.95 0.46 6.84
CA LEU A 95 3.48 -0.49 7.85
C LEU A 95 4.62 -1.45 8.19
N ASP A 96 4.83 -1.69 9.48
CA ASP A 96 5.62 -2.81 9.99
C ASP A 96 4.68 -3.72 10.78
N LEU A 97 4.54 -4.97 10.36
CA LEU A 97 3.52 -5.90 10.84
C LEU A 97 4.13 -7.22 11.26
N HIS A 98 3.66 -7.74 12.39
CA HIS A 98 4.03 -9.05 12.94
C HIS A 98 2.79 -9.80 13.40
N LEU A 99 2.90 -11.14 13.41
CA LEU A 99 1.92 -11.99 14.08
C LEU A 99 2.19 -11.94 15.58
N THR A 100 1.15 -11.64 16.36
CA THR A 100 1.21 -11.62 17.83
C THR A 100 0.93 -13.01 18.40
N ASP A 101 1.33 -13.24 19.65
CA ASP A 101 1.18 -14.55 20.33
C ASP A 101 -0.28 -15.01 20.44
N ASP A 102 -1.23 -14.08 20.48
CA ASP A 102 -2.66 -14.37 20.54
C ASP A 102 -3.34 -14.51 19.16
N GLY A 103 -2.54 -14.61 18.10
CA GLY A 103 -3.00 -14.89 16.75
C GLY A 103 -3.56 -13.69 15.99
N ARG A 104 -3.38 -12.47 16.49
CA ARG A 104 -3.74 -11.22 15.80
C ARG A 104 -2.56 -10.65 15.02
N MET A 105 -2.83 -9.77 14.06
CA MET A 105 -1.79 -8.93 13.46
C MET A 105 -1.57 -7.70 14.35
N GLY A 106 -0.33 -7.40 14.69
CA GLY A 106 0.09 -6.20 15.41
C GLY A 106 1.18 -5.47 14.64
N GLY A 107 1.44 -4.21 14.99
CA GLY A 107 2.49 -3.46 14.32
C GLY A 107 2.45 -1.96 14.54
N THR A 108 3.18 -1.26 13.68
CA THR A 108 3.26 0.20 13.66
C THR A 108 3.01 0.77 12.28
N ALA A 109 2.43 1.97 12.26
CA ALA A 109 2.22 2.78 11.08
C ALA A 109 2.80 4.18 11.28
N ARG A 110 3.28 4.80 10.21
CA ARG A 110 3.67 6.21 10.24
C ARG A 110 3.22 6.94 8.99
N PHE A 111 2.27 7.86 9.16
CA PHE A 111 1.86 8.76 8.10
C PHE A 111 2.97 9.77 7.84
N ARG A 112 3.55 9.76 6.64
CA ARG A 112 4.54 10.77 6.21
C ARG A 112 3.91 12.15 5.97
N ARG A 113 4.72 13.19 5.84
CA ARG A 113 4.28 14.59 5.69
C ARG A 113 3.37 14.77 4.49
N TYR A 114 3.61 14.06 3.38
CA TYR A 114 2.73 14.14 2.20
C TYR A 114 1.31 13.60 2.42
N HIS A 115 1.06 12.87 3.51
CA HIS A 115 -0.29 12.46 3.92
C HIS A 115 -1.05 13.53 4.73
N LEU A 116 -0.45 14.70 4.96
CA LEU A 116 -1.04 15.77 5.74
C LEU A 116 -2.33 16.28 5.09
N GLY A 117 -3.44 16.13 5.82
CA GLY A 117 -4.67 16.84 5.55
C GLY A 117 -4.52 18.31 5.98
N ARG A 118 -4.72 18.56 7.27
CA ARG A 118 -4.65 19.92 7.85
C ARG A 118 -4.35 19.85 9.35
N ASN A 119 -3.77 20.91 9.92
CA ASN A 119 -3.50 21.04 11.37
C ASN A 119 -2.70 19.85 11.97
N GLY A 120 -1.75 19.29 11.22
CA GLY A 120 -0.98 18.12 11.65
C GLY A 120 -1.72 16.78 11.57
N ALA A 121 -3.01 16.77 11.21
CA ALA A 121 -3.79 15.55 11.04
C ALA A 121 -3.48 14.86 9.71
N ALA A 122 -3.29 13.53 9.76
CA ALA A 122 -3.33 12.69 8.58
C ALA A 122 -4.69 12.85 7.88
N HIS A 123 -4.68 12.94 6.56
CA HIS A 123 -5.92 13.02 5.79
C HIS A 123 -6.76 11.75 6.02
N GLY A 124 -8.08 11.89 6.23
CA GLY A 124 -8.95 10.74 6.50
C GLY A 124 -8.85 9.66 5.42
N GLY A 125 -8.80 10.06 4.14
CA GLY A 125 -8.57 9.13 3.03
C GLY A 125 -7.24 8.34 3.11
N ALA A 126 -6.18 8.91 3.69
CA ALA A 126 -4.92 8.19 3.92
C ALA A 126 -5.07 7.14 5.05
N VAL A 127 -5.84 7.46 6.09
CA VAL A 127 -6.19 6.51 7.16
C VAL A 127 -7.04 5.36 6.60
N ALA A 128 -8.01 5.65 5.73
CA ALA A 128 -8.77 4.60 5.04
C ALA A 128 -7.88 3.72 4.16
N HIS A 129 -6.93 4.33 3.42
CA HIS A 129 -5.97 3.58 2.60
C HIS A 129 -5.04 2.66 3.43
N LEU A 130 -4.61 3.14 4.61
CA LEU A 130 -3.90 2.32 5.59
C LEU A 130 -4.74 1.09 5.99
N PHE A 131 -6.02 1.28 6.32
CA PHE A 131 -6.88 0.17 6.73
C PHE A 131 -7.11 -0.84 5.61
N ASP A 132 -7.30 -0.41 4.36
CA ASP A 132 -7.42 -1.36 3.23
C ASP A 132 -6.19 -2.27 3.14
N SER A 133 -4.99 -1.69 3.26
CA SER A 133 -3.72 -2.44 3.24
C SER A 133 -3.56 -3.36 4.44
N LEU A 134 -3.80 -2.85 5.66
CA LEU A 134 -3.69 -3.60 6.91
C LEU A 134 -4.66 -4.79 6.96
N LEU A 135 -5.93 -4.54 6.66
CA LEU A 135 -6.97 -5.57 6.74
C LEU A 135 -6.85 -6.57 5.59
N GLY A 136 -6.44 -6.14 4.41
CA GLY A 136 -6.16 -7.03 3.28
C GLY A 136 -4.97 -7.96 3.55
N PHE A 137 -3.89 -7.44 4.16
CA PHE A 137 -2.77 -8.26 4.60
C PHE A 137 -3.17 -9.23 5.71
N THR A 138 -3.96 -8.77 6.68
CA THR A 138 -4.49 -9.59 7.78
C THR A 138 -5.35 -10.74 7.25
N ALA A 139 -6.29 -10.44 6.35
CA ALA A 139 -7.10 -11.46 5.67
C ALA A 139 -6.21 -12.49 4.97
N TYR A 140 -5.21 -12.04 4.21
CA TYR A 140 -4.29 -12.92 3.47
C TYR A 140 -3.49 -13.82 4.41
N LYS A 141 -2.89 -13.24 5.45
CA LYS A 141 -2.01 -13.96 6.37
C LYS A 141 -2.76 -14.93 7.26
N LEU A 142 -3.87 -14.50 7.86
CA LEU A 142 -4.56 -15.30 8.87
C LEU A 142 -5.53 -16.32 8.28
N SER A 143 -6.13 -16.05 7.12
CA SER A 143 -7.06 -17.01 6.47
C SER A 143 -6.36 -18.00 5.55
N GLY A 144 -5.10 -17.75 5.17
CA GLY A 144 -4.39 -18.48 4.13
C GLY A 144 -4.93 -18.28 2.70
N SER A 145 -5.95 -17.43 2.52
CA SER A 145 -6.53 -17.10 1.22
C SER A 145 -5.54 -16.28 0.39
N LYS A 146 -5.09 -16.85 -0.72
CA LYS A 146 -4.15 -16.18 -1.64
C LYS A 146 -4.81 -15.30 -2.70
N ALA A 147 -6.14 -15.40 -2.88
CA ALA A 147 -6.88 -14.66 -3.89
C ALA A 147 -8.19 -14.12 -3.32
N GLN A 148 -8.23 -12.82 -3.05
CA GLN A 148 -9.38 -12.14 -2.44
C GLN A 148 -9.40 -10.66 -2.82
N ARG A 149 -10.60 -10.05 -2.75
CA ARG A 149 -10.81 -8.62 -2.99
C ARG A 149 -11.60 -8.01 -1.83
N THR A 150 -11.31 -6.75 -1.54
CA THR A 150 -12.13 -5.92 -0.64
C THR A 150 -13.53 -5.77 -1.26
N ALA A 151 -14.56 -6.19 -0.53
CA ALA A 151 -15.96 -5.99 -0.90
C ALA A 151 -16.53 -4.72 -0.26
N PHE A 152 -16.18 -4.46 1.00
CA PHE A 152 -16.40 -3.16 1.63
C PHE A 152 -15.32 -2.88 2.68
N LEU A 153 -15.14 -1.60 2.96
CA LEU A 153 -14.35 -1.08 4.07
C LEU A 153 -15.15 0.05 4.73
N HIS A 154 -15.40 -0.07 6.02
CA HIS A 154 -16.00 0.98 6.84
C HIS A 154 -14.98 1.46 7.86
N VAL A 155 -14.82 2.77 8.00
CA VAL A 155 -13.84 3.39 8.89
C VAL A 155 -14.54 4.40 9.80
N ASP A 156 -14.44 4.18 11.10
CA ASP A 156 -14.89 5.09 12.14
C ASP A 156 -13.71 5.92 12.65
N TYR A 157 -13.81 7.24 12.52
CA TYR A 157 -12.80 8.18 13.02
C TYR A 157 -13.16 8.62 14.44
N ARG A 158 -12.33 8.27 15.40
CA ARG A 158 -12.58 8.52 16.84
C ARG A 158 -11.79 9.72 17.35
N LYS A 159 -10.52 9.85 16.96
CA LYS A 159 -9.60 10.95 17.29
C LYS A 159 -8.65 11.25 16.14
N ILE A 160 -7.92 12.36 16.24
CA ILE A 160 -6.95 12.78 15.23
C ILE A 160 -5.74 11.85 15.21
N ALA A 161 -5.49 11.24 14.06
CA ALA A 161 -4.20 10.61 13.76
C ALA A 161 -3.23 11.69 13.27
N LEU A 162 -2.08 11.82 13.95
CA LEU A 162 -1.06 12.80 13.59
C LEU A 162 -0.15 12.25 12.49
N VAL A 163 0.25 13.12 11.56
CA VAL A 163 1.37 12.81 10.66
C VAL A 163 2.69 12.84 11.43
N GLU A 164 3.69 12.18 10.86
CA GLU A 164 5.08 12.14 11.32
C GLU A 164 5.30 11.50 12.70
N LYS A 165 4.22 11.01 13.32
CA LYS A 165 4.20 10.23 14.55
C LYS A 165 4.06 8.73 14.25
N GLU A 166 4.78 7.92 15.01
CA GLU A 166 4.59 6.47 15.01
C GLU A 166 3.32 6.11 15.79
N LEU A 167 2.45 5.33 15.17
CA LEU A 167 1.15 4.93 15.70
C LEU A 167 1.07 3.40 15.72
N GLN A 168 0.33 2.83 16.66
CA GLN A 168 0.15 1.38 16.73
C GLN A 168 -1.00 0.96 15.81
N VAL A 169 -0.87 -0.22 15.23
CA VAL A 169 -1.96 -0.87 14.51
C VAL A 169 -2.18 -2.28 15.02
N GLU A 170 -3.43 -2.71 15.01
CA GLU A 170 -3.77 -4.11 15.22
C GLU A 170 -4.93 -4.51 14.32
N ALA A 171 -5.00 -5.78 13.96
CA ALA A 171 -6.07 -6.33 13.14
C ALA A 171 -6.26 -7.82 13.40
N ARG A 172 -7.47 -8.31 13.17
CA ARG A 172 -7.83 -9.72 13.35
C ARG A 172 -8.92 -10.13 12.37
N ILE A 173 -9.03 -11.44 12.13
CA ILE A 173 -10.24 -12.02 11.53
C ILE A 173 -11.30 -12.12 12.61
N ASP A 174 -12.48 -11.56 12.35
CA ASP A 174 -13.64 -11.69 13.23
C ASP A 174 -14.43 -12.97 12.93
N ASP A 175 -14.60 -13.29 11.64
CA ASP A 175 -15.34 -14.49 11.20
C ASP A 175 -14.98 -14.88 9.75
N ILE A 176 -15.20 -16.15 9.41
CA ILE A 176 -15.12 -16.66 8.04
C ILE A 176 -16.37 -17.49 7.74
N VAL A 177 -17.19 -16.99 6.82
CA VAL A 177 -18.40 -17.69 6.35
C VAL A 177 -18.29 -17.95 4.85
N ASP A 178 -18.08 -19.21 4.48
CA ASP A 178 -17.82 -19.64 3.11
C ASP A 178 -16.61 -18.90 2.47
N ARG A 179 -16.91 -17.97 1.57
CA ARG A 179 -15.94 -17.12 0.86
C ARG A 179 -15.77 -15.75 1.49
N LYS A 180 -16.54 -15.42 2.52
CA LYS A 180 -16.55 -14.12 3.18
C LYS A 180 -15.59 -14.15 4.36
N ILE A 181 -14.64 -13.23 4.40
CA ILE A 181 -13.68 -13.07 5.49
C ILE A 181 -13.94 -11.69 6.09
N PHE A 182 -14.48 -11.68 7.31
CA PHE A 182 -14.74 -10.45 8.05
C PHE A 182 -13.51 -10.12 8.88
N VAL A 183 -13.01 -8.90 8.74
CA VAL A 183 -11.76 -8.44 9.36
C VAL A 183 -11.96 -7.07 9.96
N SER A 184 -11.50 -6.89 11.18
CA SER A 184 -11.47 -5.59 11.85
C SER A 184 -10.05 -5.22 12.29
N GLY A 185 -9.84 -3.93 12.49
CA GLY A 185 -8.58 -3.41 13.00
C GLY A 185 -8.72 -2.02 13.59
N ARG A 186 -7.69 -1.62 14.32
CA ARG A 186 -7.61 -0.35 15.04
C ARG A 186 -6.29 0.35 14.76
N LEU A 187 -6.35 1.67 14.70
CA LEU A 187 -5.19 2.58 14.72
C LEU A 187 -5.18 3.25 16.08
N LEU A 188 -4.07 3.17 16.80
CA LEU A 188 -3.95 3.60 18.19
C LEU A 188 -2.78 4.55 18.41
N ASP A 189 -2.89 5.28 19.52
CA ASP A 189 -1.83 6.09 20.12
C ASP A 189 -1.85 5.83 21.63
N GLY A 190 -1.04 4.86 22.06
CA GLY A 190 -1.13 4.28 23.40
C GLY A 190 -2.50 3.65 23.62
N ASP A 191 -3.20 4.04 24.68
CA ASP A 191 -4.53 3.52 25.03
C ASP A 191 -5.67 4.16 24.23
N HIS A 192 -5.36 5.12 23.34
CA HIS A 192 -6.38 5.82 22.57
C HIS A 192 -6.58 5.20 21.19
N VAL A 193 -7.81 4.74 20.93
CA VAL A 193 -8.25 4.42 19.57
C VAL A 193 -8.44 5.74 18.80
N LEU A 194 -7.66 5.90 17.74
CA LEU A 194 -7.72 7.06 16.83
C LEU A 194 -8.74 6.81 15.72
N ALA A 195 -8.70 5.61 15.15
CA ALA A 195 -9.68 5.15 14.19
C ALA A 195 -9.81 3.63 14.29
N GLU A 196 -10.94 3.10 13.86
CA GLU A 196 -11.16 1.67 13.75
C GLU A 196 -11.89 1.36 12.44
N ALA A 197 -11.70 0.15 11.95
CA ALA A 197 -12.28 -0.27 10.70
C ALA A 197 -12.80 -1.69 10.78
N HIS A 198 -13.85 -1.96 10.03
CA HIS A 198 -14.33 -3.30 9.75
C HIS A 198 -14.53 -3.44 8.24
N SER A 199 -14.24 -4.62 7.73
CA SER A 199 -14.19 -4.89 6.31
C SER A 199 -14.65 -6.30 6.00
N LEU A 200 -15.02 -6.49 4.74
CA LEU A 200 -15.29 -7.80 4.19
C LEU A 200 -14.37 -8.02 2.99
N PHE A 201 -13.63 -9.11 3.03
CA PHE A 201 -12.92 -9.65 1.87
C PHE A 201 -13.67 -10.86 1.33
N VAL A 202 -13.71 -11.00 0.00
CA VAL A 202 -14.34 -12.15 -0.66
C VAL A 202 -13.29 -12.94 -1.41
N LYS A 203 -13.16 -14.23 -1.07
CA LYS A 203 -12.33 -15.19 -1.80
C LYS A 203 -12.82 -15.32 -3.23
N LEU A 204 -11.92 -15.14 -4.17
CA LEU A 204 -12.22 -15.19 -5.60
C LEU A 204 -12.53 -16.62 -6.05
N LYS A 205 -13.46 -16.76 -7.01
CA LYS A 205 -13.66 -18.02 -7.73
C LYS A 205 -12.55 -18.17 -8.79
N PRO A 206 -12.28 -19.41 -9.25
CA PRO A 206 -11.39 -19.63 -10.38
C PRO A 206 -11.75 -18.74 -11.58
N GLY A 207 -10.74 -18.08 -12.15
CA GLY A 207 -10.88 -17.19 -13.31
C GLY A 207 -11.40 -15.78 -13.03
N GLN A 208 -11.72 -15.43 -11.77
CA GLN A 208 -12.07 -14.05 -11.42
C GLN A 208 -10.82 -13.18 -11.21
N PRO A 209 -10.76 -11.96 -11.79
CA PRO A 209 -9.67 -11.03 -11.57
C PRO A 209 -9.67 -10.46 -10.14
#